data_AF-A0A1V4Z9G1-F1
#
_entry.id   AF-A0A1V4Z9G1-F1
#
_cell.length_a   1.000
_cell.length_b   1.000
_cell.length_c   1.000
_cell.angle_alpha   90.00
_cell.angle_beta   90.00
_cell.angle_gamma   90.00
#
_symmetry.space_group_name_H-M   'P 1'
#
loop_
_entity.id
_entity.type
_entity.pdbx_description
1 polymer ?
#
loop_
_entity_poly.entity_id
_entity_poly.type
_entity_poly.pdbx_seq_one_letter_code
_entity_poly.pdbx_strand_id
1 'polypeptide(L)' 'MPFALVIPLGKAVSSAVRLLVEEGSLDRERCLQNFPHPSGANASRVREYQRRKDDYAATVRGWFRRWRA' A
#
# COMPACT_ATOMS: atom_id res chain seq x y z
N MET A 1 15.72 -0.24 -9.06
CA MET A 1 14.85 -0.97 -8.11
C MET A 1 14.00 -1.96 -8.89
N PRO A 2 13.84 -3.21 -8.46
CA PRO A 2 12.94 -4.15 -9.13
C PRO A 2 11.49 -3.63 -9.13
N PHE A 3 10.69 -4.05 -10.13
CA PHE A 3 9.27 -3.74 -10.17
C PHE A 3 8.54 -4.58 -9.11
N ALA A 4 8.31 -3.98 -7.95
CA ALA A 4 7.69 -4.56 -6.75
C ALA A 4 6.48 -3.75 -6.28
N LEU A 5 5.52 -4.44 -5.67
CA LEU A 5 4.43 -3.82 -4.93
C LEU A 5 4.91 -3.45 -3.52
N VAL A 6 4.57 -2.25 -3.05
CA VAL A 6 4.99 -1.71 -1.76
C VAL A 6 3.82 -1.70 -0.78
N ILE A 7 4.01 -2.28 0.39
CA ILE A 7 3.02 -2.33 1.48
C ILE A 7 3.61 -1.67 2.73
N PRO A 8 3.37 -0.37 2.97
CA PRO A 8 3.86 0.31 4.15
C PRO A 8 3.08 -0.13 5.40
N LEU A 9 3.74 -0.87 6.30
CA LEU A 9 3.16 -1.31 7.56
C LEU A 9 3.54 -0.35 8.68
N GLY A 10 2.70 0.66 8.91
CA GLY A 10 2.83 1.59 10.05
C GLY A 10 3.04 3.04 9.66
N LYS A 11 2.92 3.95 10.64
CA LYS A 11 2.88 5.41 10.40
C LYS A 11 4.20 5.93 9.83
N ALA A 12 5.33 5.59 10.44
CA ALA A 12 6.64 6.10 10.02
C ALA A 12 6.97 5.70 8.58
N VAL A 13 6.84 4.42 8.25
CA VAL A 13 7.07 3.93 6.89
C VAL A 13 6.04 4.47 5.89
N SER A 14 4.78 4.68 6.29
CA SER A 14 3.77 5.30 5.41
C SER A 14 4.16 6.73 5.05
N SER A 15 4.67 7.52 6.00
CA SER A 15 5.17 8.87 5.74
C SER A 15 6.37 8.87 4.80
N ALA A 16 7.32 7.96 5.01
CA ALA A 16 8.50 7.83 4.13
C ALA A 16 8.09 7.43 2.69
N VAL A 17 7.20 6.45 2.54
CA VAL A 17 6.68 6.04 1.23
C VAL A 17 5.91 7.19 0.56
N ARG A 18 5.14 7.97 1.33
CA ARG A 18 4.43 9.14 0.79
C ARG A 18 5.40 10.18 0.24
N LEU A 19 6.47 10.49 0.96
CA LEU A 19 7.51 11.42 0.50
C LEU A 19 8.11 10.95 -0.84
N LEU A 20 8.49 9.66 -0.93
CA LEU A 20 9.05 9.11 -2.17
C LEU A 20 8.07 9.16 -3.35
N VAL A 21 6.77 9.03 -3.08
CA VAL A 21 5.71 9.19 -4.10
C VAL A 21 5.58 10.64 -4.53
N GLU A 22 5.61 11.59 -3.59
CA GLU A 22 5.53 13.03 -3.85
C GLU A 22 6.75 13.52 -4.65
N GLU A 23 7.93 12.95 -4.40
CA GLU A 23 9.17 13.22 -5.13
C GLU A 23 9.23 12.54 -6.52
N GLY A 24 8.25 11.70 -6.87
CA GLY A 24 8.24 10.94 -8.13
C GLY A 24 9.23 9.76 -8.17
N SER A 25 9.95 9.51 -7.08
CA SER A 25 10.89 8.38 -6.93
C SER A 25 10.18 7.03 -6.80
N LEU A 26 8.90 7.02 -6.41
CA LEU A 26 8.08 5.83 -6.28
C LEU A 26 6.70 6.04 -6.90
N ASP A 27 6.27 5.11 -7.73
CA ASP A 27 4.95 5.17 -8.34
C ASP A 27 3.84 4.89 -7.32
N ARG A 28 2.88 5.82 -7.21
CA ARG A 28 1.72 5.72 -6.32
C ARG A 28 0.91 4.46 -6.57
N GLU A 29 0.75 4.04 -7.83
CA GLU A 29 -0.05 2.87 -8.20
C GLU A 29 0.59 1.56 -7.76
N ARG A 30 1.86 1.59 -7.37
CA ARG A 30 2.58 0.44 -6.81
C ARG A 30 2.51 0.39 -5.28
N CYS A 31 1.75 1.27 -4.64
CA CYS A 31 1.73 1.43 -3.19
C CYS A 31 0.34 1.19 -2.61
N LEU A 32 0.24 0.25 -1.67
CA LEU A 32 -0.96 0.05 -0.84
C LEU A 32 -0.98 1.09 0.29
N GLN A 33 -1.39 2.33 -0.04
CA GLN A 33 -1.33 3.45 0.91
C GLN A 33 -2.23 3.25 2.14
N ASN A 34 -1.73 3.66 3.31
CA ASN A 34 -2.43 3.55 4.59
C ASN A 34 -2.91 2.10 4.86
N PHE A 35 -2.10 1.09 4.55
CA PHE A 35 -2.46 -0.30 4.82
C PHE A 35 -2.42 -0.54 6.34
N PRO A 36 -3.48 -1.10 6.95
CA PRO A 36 -3.53 -1.32 8.39
C PRO A 36 -2.48 -2.34 8.81
N HIS A 37 -1.66 -1.98 9.80
CA HIS A 37 -0.59 -2.85 10.26
C HIS A 37 -1.16 -4.12 10.95
N PRO A 38 -0.69 -5.34 10.58
CA PRO A 38 -1.30 -6.60 10.99
C PRO A 38 -1.10 -6.97 12.47
N SER A 39 -0.17 -6.31 13.18
CA SER A 39 -0.03 -6.50 14.63
C SER A 39 -1.37 -6.27 15.33
N GLY A 40 -1.83 -7.30 16.04
CA GLY A 40 -3.15 -7.37 16.69
C GLY A 40 -3.37 -6.37 17.83
N ALA A 41 -2.55 -5.34 17.93
CA ALA A 41 -2.60 -4.33 18.99
C ALA A 41 -3.86 -3.44 18.94
N ASN A 42 -4.70 -3.52 17.90
CA ASN A 42 -5.91 -2.70 17.76
C ASN A 42 -6.98 -3.37 16.88
N ALA A 43 -8.09 -3.81 17.48
CA ALA A 43 -9.24 -4.39 16.75
C ALA A 43 -9.87 -3.45 15.70
N SER A 44 -9.65 -2.14 15.81
CA SER A 44 -10.08 -1.15 14.82
C SER A 44 -9.46 -1.37 13.43
N ARG A 45 -8.26 -1.97 13.36
CA ARG A 45 -7.51 -2.20 12.12
C ARG A 45 -8.16 -3.22 11.20
N VAL A 46 -8.86 -4.21 11.77
CA VAL A 46 -9.63 -5.18 10.98
C VAL A 46 -10.79 -4.49 10.28
N ARG A 47 -11.52 -3.61 10.97
CA ARG A 47 -12.62 -2.85 10.37
C ARG A 47 -12.13 -1.90 9.27
N GLU A 48 -10.99 -1.26 9.50
CA GLU A 48 -10.36 -0.40 8.49
C GLU A 48 -9.94 -1.19 7.25
N TYR A 49 -9.35 -2.37 7.44
CA TYR A 49 -9.01 -3.28 6.33
C TYR A 49 -10.26 -3.66 5.53
N GLN A 50 -11.32 -4.12 6.19
CA GLN A 50 -12.54 -4.56 5.50
C GLN A 50 -13.16 -3.44 4.68
N ARG A 51 -13.17 -2.20 5.20
CA ARG A 51 -13.68 -1.03 4.48
C ARG A 51 -12.89 -0.70 3.20
N ARG A 52 -11.61 -1.05 3.14
CA ARG A 52 -10.69 -0.65 2.05
C ARG A 52 -10.19 -1.82 1.23
N LYS A 53 -10.68 -3.03 1.51
CA LYS A 53 -10.24 -4.28 0.89
C LYS A 53 -10.33 -4.24 -0.63
N ASP A 54 -11.41 -3.66 -1.16
CA ASP A 54 -11.63 -3.59 -2.60
C ASP A 54 -10.67 -2.61 -3.28
N ASP A 55 -10.39 -1.46 -2.66
CA ASP A 55 -9.37 -0.52 -3.13
C ASP A 55 -8.00 -1.20 -3.19
N TYR A 56 -7.62 -1.91 -2.13
CA TYR A 56 -6.36 -2.66 -2.09
C TYR A 56 -6.31 -3.73 -3.20
N ALA A 57 -7.39 -4.48 -3.40
CA ALA A 57 -7.47 -5.48 -4.45
C ALA A 57 -7.39 -4.87 -5.85
N ALA A 58 -7.94 -3.66 -6.06
CA ALA A 58 -7.83 -2.94 -7.31
C ALA A 58 -6.38 -2.53 -7.61
N THR A 59 -5.66 -1.98 -6.60
CA THR A 59 -4.24 -1.66 -6.71
C THR A 59 -3.40 -2.89 -7.04
N VAL A 60 -3.60 -4.00 -6.33
CA VAL A 60 -2.88 -5.27 -6.57
C VAL A 60 -3.12 -5.77 -8.00
N ARG A 61 -4.38 -5.76 -8.46
CA ARG A 61 -4.72 -6.16 -9.83
C ARG A 61 -4.07 -5.24 -10.87
N GLY A 62 -4.08 -3.93 -10.64
CA GLY A 62 -3.41 -2.94 -11.51
C GLY A 62 -1.91 -3.20 -11.60
N TRP A 63 -1.25 -3.43 -10.47
CA TRP A 63 0.15 -3.77 -10.39
C TRP A 63 0.48 -5.05 -11.17
N PHE A 64 -0.29 -6.13 -10.99
CA PHE A 64 -0.06 -7.40 -11.71
C PHE A 64 -0.21 -7.26 -13.22
N ARG A 65 -1.21 -6.48 -13.70
CA ARG A 65 -1.38 -6.22 -15.15
C ARG A 65 -0.15 -5.52 -15.73
N ARG A 66 0.38 -4.52 -15.02
CA ARG A 66 1.56 -3.76 -15.44
C ARG A 66 2.85 -4.57 -15.34
N TRP A 67 2.95 -5.49 -14.38
CA TRP A 67 4.11 -6.37 -14.25
C TRP A 67 4.22 -7.42 -15.37
N ARG A 68 3.08 -7.83 -15.95
CA ARG A 68 3.02 -8.83 -17.03
C ARG A 68 3.08 -8.24 -18.45
N ALA A 69 2.99 -6.92 -18.59
CA ALA A 69 3.10 -6.21 -19.85
C ALA A 69 4.57 -5.89 -20.15
#